data_AF-A0AAE1QIB5-F1
#
_entry.id   AF-A0AAE1QIB5-F1
#
_cell.length_a   1.000
_cell.length_b   1.000
_cell.length_c   1.000
_cell.angle_alpha   90.00
_cell.angle_beta   90.00
_cell.angle_gamma   90.00
#
_symmetry.space_group_name_H-M   'P 1'
#
loop_
_entity.id
_entity.type
_entity.pdbx_description
1 polymer ?
#
loop_
_entity_poly.entity_id
_entity_poly.type
_entity_poly.pdbx_seq_one_letter_code
_entity_poly.pdbx_strand_id
1 'polypeptide(L)'
;MKNLKKVDCALLPPCSKTVRNKLQRAHFVSIVWGNAESAHPDGELDPCDYGWQMKGGNYVPVWFSGPSVPCDLFEDEETTDVADQEVQNGTEDDVAEYEESNSESEVEWNDDSGSEDEL
;
A
#
# COMPACT_ATOMS: atom_id res chain seq x y z
N MET A 1 -4.21 25.66 26.84
CA MET A 1 -4.58 24.39 26.16
C MET A 1 -3.82 24.37 24.86
N LYS A 2 -2.80 23.52 24.73
CA LYS A 2 -2.07 23.36 23.47
C LYS A 2 -3.01 22.73 22.44
N ASN A 3 -3.05 23.30 21.24
CA ASN A 3 -3.89 22.80 20.16
C ASN A 3 -3.30 21.47 19.68
N LEU A 4 -3.94 20.35 19.98
CA LEU A 4 -3.60 19.07 19.34
C LEU A 4 -3.74 19.26 17.82
N LYS A 5 -2.60 19.21 17.11
CA LYS A 5 -2.60 19.13 15.65
C LYS A 5 -3.25 17.79 15.30
N LYS A 6 -4.45 17.84 14.72
CA LYS A 6 -5.14 16.65 14.24
C LYS A 6 -4.32 16.07 13.08
N VAL A 7 -3.71 14.91 13.29
CA VAL A 7 -3.08 14.14 12.22
C VAL A 7 -4.19 13.36 11.53
N ASP A 8 -4.34 13.57 10.22
CA ASP A 8 -5.20 12.71 9.41
C ASP A 8 -4.45 11.41 9.10
N CYS A 9 -4.79 10.35 9.83
CA CYS A 9 -4.17 9.04 9.65
C CYS A 9 -4.44 8.43 8.26
N ALA A 10 -5.42 8.92 7.50
CA ALA A 10 -5.67 8.46 6.14
C ALA A 10 -4.57 8.90 5.16
N LEU A 11 -3.82 9.95 5.50
CA LEU A 11 -2.68 10.44 4.71
C LEU A 11 -1.38 9.67 5.01
N LEU A 12 -1.38 8.82 6.04
CA LEU A 12 -0.20 8.04 6.36
C LEU A 12 -0.02 6.91 5.34
N PRO A 13 1.20 6.73 4.81
CA PRO A 13 1.46 5.62 3.92
C PRO A 13 1.25 4.29 4.66
N PRO A 14 0.85 3.22 3.94
CA PRO A 14 0.78 1.90 4.54
C PRO A 14 2.16 1.49 5.07
N CYS A 15 2.18 0.83 6.22
CA CYS A 15 3.44 0.36 6.80
C CYS A 15 4.12 -0.68 5.89
N SER A 16 5.45 -0.83 6.03
CA SER A 16 6.26 -1.77 5.24
C SER A 16 5.68 -3.19 5.23
N LYS A 17 5.11 -3.67 6.35
CA LYS A 17 4.46 -4.99 6.43
C LYS A 17 3.24 -5.09 5.52
N THR A 18 2.39 -4.06 5.52
CA THR A 18 1.19 -4.01 4.66
C THR A 18 1.58 -4.00 3.19
N VAL A 19 2.59 -3.20 2.81
CA VAL A 19 3.10 -3.15 1.44
C VAL A 19 3.66 -4.50 1.01
N ARG A 20 4.48 -5.14 1.85
CA ARG A 20 5.04 -6.48 1.57
C ARG A 20 3.95 -7.51 1.35
N ASN A 21 2.94 -7.57 2.22
CA ASN A 21 1.83 -8.50 2.08
C ASN A 21 1.03 -8.25 0.78
N LYS A 22 0.83 -6.98 0.38
CA LYS A 22 0.17 -6.66 -0.90
C LYS A 22 0.98 -7.17 -2.09
N LEU A 23 2.30 -6.93 -2.09
CA LEU A 23 3.20 -7.37 -3.15
C LEU A 23 3.24 -8.90 -3.26
N GLN A 24 3.34 -9.58 -2.11
CA GLN A 24 3.32 -11.04 -2.04
C GLN A 24 2.01 -11.62 -2.61
N ARG A 25 0.86 -11.06 -2.24
CA ARG A 25 -0.42 -11.52 -2.79
C ARG A 25 -0.51 -11.30 -4.29
N ALA A 26 -0.10 -10.13 -4.77
CA ALA A 26 -0.08 -9.84 -6.21
C ALA A 26 0.83 -10.84 -6.95
N HIS A 27 2.00 -11.11 -6.42
CA HIS A 27 2.95 -12.08 -6.98
C HIS A 27 2.34 -13.48 -7.05
N PHE A 28 1.71 -13.96 -5.97
CA PHE A 28 1.03 -15.27 -5.96
C PHE A 28 -0.06 -15.35 -7.04
N VAL A 29 -0.92 -14.34 -7.10
CA VAL A 29 -2.01 -14.27 -8.09
C VAL A 29 -1.44 -14.27 -9.51
N SER A 30 -0.37 -13.52 -9.77
CA SER A 30 0.29 -13.52 -11.07
C SER A 30 0.85 -14.89 -11.46
N ILE A 31 1.42 -15.65 -10.50
CA ILE A 31 1.91 -17.02 -10.77
C ILE A 31 0.75 -17.95 -11.11
N VAL A 32 -0.32 -17.93 -10.31
CA VAL A 32 -1.50 -18.78 -10.52
C VAL A 32 -2.12 -18.51 -11.90
N TRP A 33 -2.30 -17.24 -12.26
CA TRP A 33 -2.84 -16.88 -13.57
C TRP A 33 -1.87 -17.15 -14.71
N GLY A 34 -0.57 -16.97 -14.50
CA GLY A 34 0.46 -17.30 -15.48
C GLY A 34 0.53 -18.80 -15.80
N ASN A 35 0.10 -19.64 -14.86
CA ASN A 35 0.06 -21.09 -15.00
C ASN A 35 -1.37 -21.64 -15.14
N ALA A 36 -2.34 -20.83 -15.58
CA ALA A 36 -3.76 -21.21 -15.59
C ALA A 36 -4.10 -22.45 -16.44
N GLU A 37 -3.22 -22.84 -17.36
CA GLU A 37 -3.34 -24.06 -18.17
C GLU A 37 -2.95 -25.34 -17.41
N SER A 38 -2.25 -25.22 -16.28
CA SER A 38 -1.89 -26.34 -15.41
C SER A 38 -3.08 -26.78 -14.57
N ALA A 39 -3.20 -28.10 -14.33
CA ALA A 39 -4.14 -28.64 -13.34
C ALA A 39 -3.81 -28.17 -11.90
N HIS A 40 -2.56 -27.79 -11.66
CA HIS A 40 -2.05 -27.25 -10.40
C HIS A 40 -1.31 -25.93 -10.69
N PRO A 41 -2.04 -24.81 -10.86
CA PRO A 41 -1.46 -23.52 -11.27
C PRO A 41 -0.60 -22.87 -10.16
N ASP A 42 -0.86 -23.20 -8.91
CA ASP A 42 -0.13 -22.79 -7.71
C ASP A 42 1.15 -23.62 -7.46
N GLY A 43 1.30 -24.77 -8.10
CA GLY A 43 2.46 -25.64 -7.95
C GLY A 43 2.68 -26.11 -6.50
N GLU A 44 3.81 -25.73 -5.91
CA GLU A 44 4.17 -26.02 -4.50
C GLU A 44 4.06 -24.78 -3.58
N LEU A 45 3.45 -23.69 -4.06
CA LEU A 45 3.35 -22.46 -3.28
C LEU A 45 2.26 -22.55 -2.22
N ASP A 46 2.59 -22.23 -0.96
CA ASP A 46 1.58 -22.05 0.09
C ASP A 46 1.08 -20.60 0.10
N PRO A 47 -0.22 -20.32 -0.12
CA PRO A 47 -0.75 -18.96 -0.02
C PRO A 47 -0.44 -18.25 1.31
N CYS A 48 -0.23 -19.00 2.40
CA CYS A 48 0.13 -18.43 3.70
C CYS A 48 1.48 -17.71 3.69
N ASP A 49 2.42 -18.12 2.83
CA ASP A 49 3.70 -17.44 2.62
C ASP A 49 3.54 -16.18 1.75
N TYR A 50 2.38 -16.02 1.10
CA TYR A 50 2.10 -14.94 0.17
C TYR A 50 1.09 -13.92 0.71
N GLY A 51 1.01 -13.75 2.03
CA GLY A 51 0.17 -12.72 2.65
C GLY A 51 -1.31 -13.07 2.68
N TRP A 52 -1.65 -14.35 2.57
CA TRP A 52 -2.96 -14.92 2.88
C TRP A 52 -2.95 -15.62 4.24
N GLN A 53 -4.12 -15.94 4.76
CA GLN A 53 -4.27 -16.77 5.95
C GLN A 53 -5.51 -17.66 5.83
N MET A 54 -5.46 -18.84 6.43
CA MET A 54 -6.62 -19.73 6.49
C MET A 54 -7.62 -19.24 7.56
N LYS A 55 -8.87 -18.99 7.15
CA LYS A 55 -9.99 -18.70 8.06
C LYS A 55 -11.24 -19.46 7.58
N GLY A 56 -11.73 -20.38 8.41
CA GLY A 56 -12.96 -21.13 8.10
C GLY A 56 -12.89 -21.93 6.79
N GLY A 57 -11.73 -22.53 6.49
CA GLY A 57 -11.50 -23.30 5.26
C GLY A 57 -11.26 -22.46 4.00
N ASN A 58 -11.22 -21.12 4.12
CA ASN A 58 -10.94 -20.23 3.00
C ASN A 58 -9.66 -19.43 3.25
N TYR A 59 -8.92 -19.16 2.17
CA TYR A 59 -7.83 -18.19 2.19
C TYR A 59 -8.40 -16.78 2.17
N VAL A 60 -8.02 -15.97 3.16
CA VAL A 60 -8.37 -14.55 3.21
C VAL A 60 -7.10 -13.68 3.26
N PRO A 61 -7.11 -12.47 2.67
CA PRO A 61 -5.95 -11.60 2.71
C PRO A 61 -5.60 -11.17 4.14
N VAL A 62 -4.32 -11.18 4.46
CA VAL A 62 -3.80 -10.48 5.64
C VAL A 62 -3.70 -8.99 5.29
N TRP A 63 -4.76 -8.24 5.58
CA TRP A 63 -4.83 -6.81 5.28
C TRP A 63 -3.83 -5.99 6.07
N PHE A 64 -3.68 -6.32 7.35
CA PHE A 64 -2.89 -5.56 8.28
C PHE A 64 -2.37 -6.45 9.42
N SER A 65 -1.17 -6.18 9.90
CA SER A 65 -0.60 -6.81 11.09
C SER A 65 0.20 -5.81 11.92
N GLY A 66 -0.01 -5.85 13.24
CA GLY A 66 0.62 -4.94 14.20
C GLY A 66 -0.32 -3.87 14.75
N PRO A 67 0.22 -2.83 15.39
CA PRO A 67 -0.57 -1.74 15.97
C PRO A 67 -1.01 -0.75 14.90
N SER A 68 -2.30 -0.39 14.89
CA SER A 68 -2.92 0.52 13.91
C SER A 68 -2.28 1.91 13.86
N VAL A 69 -1.58 2.28 14.93
CA VAL A 69 -0.85 3.53 15.10
C VAL A 69 0.53 3.18 15.67
N PRO A 70 1.63 3.73 15.12
CA PRO A 70 2.95 3.58 15.74
C PRO A 70 2.94 4.09 17.18
N CYS A 71 3.57 3.37 18.11
CA CYS A 71 3.60 3.77 19.52
C CYS A 71 4.25 5.15 19.72
N ASP A 72 5.21 5.50 18.87
CA ASP A 72 5.98 6.74 18.95
C ASP A 72 5.34 7.90 18.16
N LEU A 73 4.12 7.71 17.60
CA LEU A 73 3.47 8.75 16.80
C LEU A 73 3.00 9.94 17.65
N PHE A 74 2.67 9.66 18.90
CA PHE A 74 2.29 10.68 19.89
C PHE A 74 3.34 10.59 20.99
N GLU A 75 4.30 11.51 20.99
CA GLU A 75 5.15 11.70 22.16
C GLU A 75 4.23 12.00 23.34
N ASP A 76 4.30 11.18 24.39
CA ASP A 76 3.80 11.59 25.69
C ASP A 76 4.58 12.85 26.04
N GLU A 77 3.92 14.02 26.02
CA GLU A 77 4.48 15.23 26.62
C GLU A 77 4.65 14.93 28.12
N GLU A 78 5.72 14.25 28.51
CA GLU A 78 6.26 14.42 29.85
C GLU A 78 6.53 15.91 29.97
N THR A 79 5.82 16.53 30.89
CA THR A 79 5.93 17.93 31.30
C THR A 79 7.38 18.24 31.63
N THR A 80 8.13 18.64 30.61
CA THR A 80 9.44 19.26 30.77
C THR A 80 9.16 20.73 31.00
N ASP A 81 9.29 21.14 32.27
CA ASP A 81 9.22 22.53 32.68
C ASP A 81 10.13 23.38 31.79
N VAL A 82 9.53 24.37 31.16
CA VAL A 82 10.12 25.24 30.14
C VAL A 82 11.24 26.05 30.78
N ALA A 83 12.49 25.76 30.40
CA ALA A 83 13.57 26.72 30.53
C ALA A 83 13.81 27.36 29.15
N ASP A 84 13.43 28.63 29.06
CA ASP A 84 13.63 29.53 27.91
C ASP A 84 14.98 29.33 27.23
N GLN A 85 14.97 28.92 25.96
CA GLN A 85 16.05 29.21 25.03
C GLN A 85 15.48 29.67 23.70
N GLU A 86 15.52 30.97 23.50
CA GLU A 86 15.36 31.63 22.22
C GLU A 86 16.45 31.12 21.26
N VAL A 87 16.06 30.43 20.19
CA VAL A 87 16.96 30.21 19.05
C VAL A 87 16.22 30.55 17.77
N GLN A 88 16.50 31.74 17.25
CA GLN A 88 16.27 32.09 15.86
C GLN A 88 17.18 31.21 14.98
N ASN A 89 16.61 30.50 14.00
CA ASN A 89 17.25 30.37 12.70
C ASN A 89 16.26 29.90 11.64
N GLY A 90 16.17 30.65 10.55
CA GLY A 90 15.41 30.27 9.37
C GLY A 90 16.12 29.19 8.57
N THR A 91 15.33 28.37 7.87
CA THR A 91 15.77 27.59 6.71
C THR A 91 14.55 27.37 5.83
N GLU A 92 14.38 28.30 4.90
CA GLU A 92 14.07 28.11 3.47
C GLU A 92 13.33 26.80 3.10
N ASP A 93 12.07 27.00 2.75
CA ASP A 93 11.15 26.07 2.10
C ASP A 93 11.64 25.81 0.66
N ASP A 94 12.31 24.68 0.43
CA ASP A 94 12.64 24.20 -0.91
C ASP A 94 11.59 23.16 -1.33
N VAL A 95 10.51 23.66 -1.91
CA VAL A 95 9.43 22.87 -2.50
C VAL A 95 9.98 22.18 -3.75
N ALA A 96 10.23 20.88 -3.67
CA ALA A 96 10.53 20.08 -4.85
C ALA A 96 9.31 20.07 -5.78
N GLU A 97 9.40 20.83 -6.88
CA GLU A 97 8.43 20.88 -7.97
C GLU A 97 8.39 19.52 -8.67
N TYR A 98 7.32 18.74 -8.44
CA TYR A 98 7.05 17.51 -9.15
C TYR A 98 6.35 17.85 -10.47
N GLU A 99 7.13 17.88 -11.55
CA GLU A 99 6.63 17.91 -12.92
C GLU A 99 5.85 16.60 -13.19
N GLU A 100 4.52 16.68 -13.10
CA GLU A 100 3.60 15.62 -13.49
C GLU A 100 3.64 15.47 -15.02
N SER A 101 4.55 14.62 -15.51
CA SER A 101 4.54 14.19 -16.91
C SER A 101 3.35 13.25 -17.13
N ASN A 102 2.17 13.84 -17.33
CA ASN A 102 0.96 13.16 -17.76
C ASN A 102 1.14 12.68 -19.21
N SER A 103 1.77 11.52 -19.39
CA SER A 103 1.78 10.84 -20.68
C SER A 103 0.47 10.09 -20.84
N GLU A 104 -0.56 10.80 -21.32
CA GLU A 104 -1.82 10.23 -21.78
C GLU A 104 -1.55 9.40 -23.02
N SER A 105 -1.11 8.15 -22.82
CA SER A 105 -1.18 7.14 -23.86
C SER A 105 -2.65 6.72 -23.95
N GLU A 106 -3.39 7.37 -24.84
CA GLU A 106 -4.72 6.92 -25.25
C GLU A 106 -4.58 5.51 -25.83
N VAL A 107 -4.96 4.52 -25.03
CA VAL A 107 -5.02 3.13 -25.48
C VAL A 107 -6.30 3.02 -26.32
N GLU A 108 -6.18 3.12 -27.64
CA GLU A 108 -7.26 2.80 -28.57
C GLU A 108 -7.60 1.31 -28.42
N TRP A 109 -8.69 1.02 -27.73
CA TRP A 109 -9.30 -0.30 -27.70
C TRP A 109 -9.98 -0.54 -29.05
N ASN A 110 -9.26 -1.14 -30.00
CA ASN A 110 -9.90 -1.71 -31.18
C ASN A 110 -10.70 -2.94 -30.73
N ASP A 111 -12.01 -2.74 -30.56
CA ASP A 111 -13.02 -3.80 -30.50
C ASP A 111 -13.16 -4.42 -31.90
N ASP A 112 -12.23 -5.30 -32.26
CA ASP A 112 -12.35 -6.14 -33.45
C ASP A 112 -13.31 -7.31 -33.14
N SER A 113 -14.56 -6.96 -32.88
CA SER A 113 -15.69 -7.89 -32.90
C SER A 113 -16.06 -8.14 -34.36
N GLY A 114 -15.21 -8.93 -35.04
CA GLY A 114 -15.45 -9.45 -36.37
C GLY A 114 -16.67 -10.38 -36.37
N SER A 115 -17.74 -9.88 -36.99
CA SER A 115 -19.00 -10.54 -37.28
C SER A 115 -18.83 -11.81 -38.13
N GLU A 116 -19.55 -12.86 -37.73
CA GLU A 116 -20.32 -13.80 -38.55
C GLU A 116 -19.75 -14.24 -39.92
N ASP A 117 -19.40 -15.53 -40.04
CA ASP A 117 -19.64 -16.28 -41.27
C ASP A 117 -20.23 -17.65 -40.90
N GLU A 118 -21.51 -17.81 -41.24
CA GLU A 118 -22.19 -19.09 -41.35
C GLU A 118 -21.50 -19.95 -42.41
N LEU A 119 -21.05 -21.17 -42.08
CA LEU A 119 -21.05 -22.34 -42.98
C LEU A 119 -21.11 -23.65 -42.18
#